data_AF-A0A383ZZL7-F1
#
_entry.id   AF-A0A383ZZL7-F1
#
_cell.length_a   1.000
_cell.length_b   1.000
_cell.length_c   1.000
_cell.angle_alpha   90.00
_cell.angle_beta   90.00
_cell.angle_gamma   90.00
#
_symmetry.space_group_name_H-M   'P 1'
#
loop_
_entity.id
_entity.type
_entity.pdbx_description
1 polymer ?
#
loop_
_entity_poly.entity_id
_entity_poly.type
_entity_poly.pdbx_seq_one_letter_code
_entity_poly.pdbx_strand_id
1 'polypeptide(L)'
;MGNCSCEVNCNEDNILALKEEEDQNETPPLIWKSLTPLLPNTTIKSKRLELKDIILVHLYLKNMKDFSSINSAYVTTFKHCLPARVCVETVLPEEVLFSIDCLIRQSDIKIDDGLFHPKEIPHVQNISHWAPASIGPYSQSIKVGEVMYPAGQIALIPSTMKLVSGRIQTEAPMSLSHTLKILEVLHRGTGLHHILMAHC
;
A
#
# COMPACT_ATOMS: atom_id res chain seq x y z
N MET A 1 -40.19 47.45 -8.06
CA MET A 1 -39.79 47.23 -9.47
C MET A 1 -38.58 46.31 -9.43
N GLY A 2 -38.60 45.06 -9.87
CA GLY A 2 -39.58 44.22 -10.54
C GLY A 2 -38.95 42.82 -10.61
N ASN A 3 -39.80 41.79 -10.48
CA ASN A 3 -39.49 40.38 -10.69
C ASN A 3 -38.75 40.13 -12.02
N CYS A 4 -38.00 39.03 -12.07
CA CYS A 4 -38.28 38.04 -13.10
C CYS A 4 -37.78 36.64 -12.68
N SER A 5 -38.76 35.80 -12.38
CA SER A 5 -38.69 34.36 -12.24
C SER A 5 -38.76 33.71 -13.62
N CYS A 6 -38.12 32.56 -13.81
CA CYS A 6 -38.66 31.52 -14.71
C CYS A 6 -38.11 30.15 -14.32
N GLU A 7 -38.96 29.39 -13.65
CA GLU A 7 -38.93 27.92 -13.57
C GLU A 7 -39.34 27.34 -14.93
N VAL A 8 -38.74 26.21 -15.32
CA VAL A 8 -39.40 25.24 -16.23
C VAL A 8 -39.13 23.83 -15.71
N ASN A 9 -40.22 23.16 -15.37
CA ASN A 9 -40.36 21.77 -14.98
C ASN A 9 -40.52 20.91 -16.25
N CYS A 10 -39.93 19.70 -16.30
CA CYS A 10 -40.32 18.66 -17.26
C CYS A 10 -40.07 17.27 -16.65
N ASN A 11 -41.17 16.61 -16.25
CA ASN A 11 -41.24 15.17 -16.00
C ASN A 11 -41.40 14.40 -17.32
N GLU A 12 -40.87 13.18 -17.32
CA GLU A 12 -41.31 11.95 -18.02
C GLU A 12 -41.36 11.93 -19.58
N ASP A 13 -40.42 11.21 -20.21
CA ASP A 13 -40.66 9.88 -20.82
C ASP A 13 -39.61 9.47 -21.89
N ASN A 14 -39.16 8.21 -21.80
CA ASN A 14 -38.50 7.36 -22.81
C ASN A 14 -37.11 7.71 -23.38
N ILE A 15 -36.06 7.02 -22.90
CA ILE A 15 -35.05 6.38 -23.78
C ILE A 15 -34.66 5.00 -23.20
N LEU A 16 -34.72 3.99 -24.07
CA LEU A 16 -34.49 2.56 -23.86
C LEU A 16 -33.05 2.18 -23.46
N ALA A 17 -32.93 1.01 -22.84
CA ALA A 17 -31.73 0.34 -22.36
C ALA A 17 -30.64 0.11 -23.42
N LEU A 18 -29.38 0.19 -22.99
CA LEU A 18 -28.27 -0.57 -23.56
C LEU A 18 -27.65 -1.40 -22.44
N LYS A 19 -27.73 -2.72 -22.61
CA LYS A 19 -27.09 -3.74 -21.77
C LYS A 19 -25.58 -3.61 -21.93
N GLU A 20 -24.85 -3.52 -20.82
CA GLU A 20 -23.41 -3.78 -20.82
C GLU A 20 -23.20 -5.28 -21.06
N GLU A 21 -22.59 -5.63 -22.19
CA GLU A 21 -22.10 -6.99 -22.44
C GLU A 21 -20.84 -7.20 -21.58
N GLU A 22 -20.98 -8.00 -20.52
CA GLU A 22 -19.84 -8.60 -19.82
C GLU A 22 -19.16 -9.61 -20.74
N ASP A 23 -17.89 -9.36 -21.08
CA ASP A 23 -17.07 -10.33 -21.81
C ASP A 23 -16.72 -11.51 -20.89
N GLN A 24 -17.34 -12.67 -21.14
CA GLN A 24 -17.28 -13.86 -20.28
C GLN A 24 -16.03 -14.74 -20.50
N ASN A 25 -14.95 -14.25 -21.13
CA ASN A 25 -13.85 -15.13 -21.57
C ASN A 25 -12.42 -14.69 -21.22
N GLU A 26 -12.19 -14.00 -20.10
CA GLU A 26 -10.84 -13.94 -19.52
C GLU A 26 -10.66 -14.99 -18.42
N THR A 27 -10.05 -16.12 -18.77
CA THR A 27 -9.62 -17.10 -17.79
C THR A 27 -8.53 -16.50 -16.90
N PRO A 28 -8.73 -16.35 -15.58
CA PRO A 28 -7.68 -15.87 -14.70
C PRO A 28 -6.48 -16.85 -14.72
N PRO A 29 -5.25 -16.36 -14.47
CA PRO A 29 -4.05 -17.15 -14.64
C PRO A 29 -4.06 -18.46 -13.80
N LEU A 30 -3.25 -19.44 -14.20
CA LEU A 30 -3.33 -20.83 -13.74
C LEU A 30 -2.99 -21.06 -12.25
N ILE A 31 -2.34 -20.10 -11.57
CA ILE A 31 -1.96 -20.21 -10.16
C ILE A 31 -3.20 -20.36 -9.24
N TRP A 32 -4.38 -19.88 -9.67
CA TRP A 32 -5.60 -19.83 -8.87
C TRP A 32 -6.42 -21.13 -8.89
N LYS A 33 -6.11 -22.09 -9.77
CA LYS A 33 -6.89 -23.35 -9.88
C LYS A 33 -6.50 -24.43 -8.87
N SER A 34 -5.35 -24.35 -8.23
CA SER A 34 -4.76 -25.51 -7.54
C SER A 34 -4.92 -25.56 -6.01
N LEU A 35 -5.82 -24.78 -5.42
CA LEU A 35 -6.12 -24.89 -3.98
C LEU A 35 -7.58 -25.33 -3.78
N THR A 36 -7.88 -26.57 -4.15
CA THR A 36 -9.09 -27.27 -3.70
C THR A 36 -8.80 -27.95 -2.35
N PRO A 37 -9.69 -27.92 -1.34
CA PRO A 37 -9.35 -28.31 0.03
C PRO A 37 -9.38 -29.82 0.21
N LEU A 38 -8.36 -30.38 0.88
CA LEU A 38 -8.29 -31.78 1.31
C LEU A 38 -9.24 -32.12 2.49
N LEU A 39 -10.34 -31.39 2.71
CA LEU A 39 -11.23 -31.60 3.87
C LEU A 39 -12.72 -31.62 3.43
N PRO A 40 -13.48 -32.71 3.67
CA PRO A 40 -14.76 -32.93 2.97
C PRO A 40 -15.97 -32.06 3.37
N ASN A 41 -15.88 -31.10 4.31
CA ASN A 41 -17.09 -30.43 4.82
C ASN A 41 -16.94 -28.94 5.22
N THR A 42 -15.97 -28.22 4.65
CA THR A 42 -15.86 -26.76 4.90
C THR A 42 -16.28 -25.99 3.67
N THR A 43 -17.47 -25.38 3.70
CA THR A 43 -17.90 -24.41 2.70
C THR A 43 -17.03 -23.16 2.84
N ILE A 44 -15.85 -23.15 2.21
CA ILE A 44 -15.03 -21.95 2.09
C ILE A 44 -15.75 -21.03 1.12
N LYS A 45 -16.54 -20.08 1.64
CA LYS A 45 -16.96 -18.90 0.87
C LYS A 45 -15.68 -18.11 0.60
N SER A 46 -14.99 -18.40 -0.50
CA SER A 46 -13.78 -17.69 -0.91
C SER A 46 -14.13 -16.22 -1.10
N LYS A 47 -13.73 -15.36 -0.16
CA LYS A 47 -13.83 -13.92 -0.35
C LYS A 47 -12.84 -13.50 -1.45
N ARG A 48 -13.28 -12.59 -2.31
CA ARG A 48 -12.41 -11.93 -3.28
C ARG A 48 -11.45 -11.01 -2.52
N LEU A 49 -10.14 -11.16 -2.76
CA LEU A 49 -9.12 -10.25 -2.25
C LEU A 49 -9.28 -8.88 -2.92
N GLU A 50 -9.14 -7.80 -2.16
CA GLU A 50 -9.25 -6.42 -2.66
C GLU A 50 -7.93 -5.67 -2.51
N LEU A 51 -7.73 -4.58 -3.26
CA LEU A 51 -6.49 -3.77 -3.19
C LEU A 51 -6.20 -3.25 -1.77
N LYS A 52 -7.24 -3.01 -0.97
CA LYS A 52 -7.10 -2.59 0.43
C LYS A 52 -6.47 -3.67 1.33
N ASP A 53 -6.39 -4.92 0.89
CA ASP A 53 -5.81 -6.03 1.65
C ASP A 53 -4.28 -6.09 1.53
N ILE A 54 -3.70 -5.40 0.55
CA ILE A 54 -2.25 -5.22 0.39
C ILE A 54 -1.70 -4.47 1.60
N ILE A 55 -0.58 -4.96 2.16
CA ILE A 55 0.05 -4.41 3.37
C ILE A 55 1.43 -3.81 3.10
N LEU A 56 2.20 -4.41 2.19
CA LEU A 56 3.53 -3.96 1.81
C LEU A 56 3.68 -4.15 0.30
N VAL A 57 4.30 -3.16 -0.36
CA VAL A 57 4.68 -3.25 -1.76
C VAL A 57 6.16 -2.91 -1.94
N HIS A 58 6.84 -3.65 -2.81
CA HIS A 58 8.17 -3.34 -3.29
C HIS A 58 8.06 -2.92 -4.75
N LEU A 59 8.51 -1.70 -5.04
CA LEU A 59 8.57 -1.14 -6.38
C LEU A 59 10.01 -1.17 -6.86
N TYR A 60 10.24 -1.85 -7.98
CA TYR A 60 11.55 -1.94 -8.62
C TYR A 60 11.48 -1.17 -9.94
N LEU A 61 12.31 -0.15 -10.07
CA LEU A 61 12.37 0.73 -11.23
C LEU A 61 13.68 0.52 -11.97
N LYS A 62 13.65 0.59 -13.30
CA LYS A 62 14.88 0.65 -14.10
C LYS A 62 15.56 2.03 -14.00
N ASN A 63 14.78 3.09 -13.82
CA ASN A 63 15.28 4.46 -13.70
C ASN A 63 14.44 5.30 -12.72
N MET A 64 15.08 5.97 -11.77
CA MET A 64 14.45 6.83 -10.77
C MET A 64 13.86 8.12 -11.38
N LYS A 65 14.20 8.46 -12.63
CA LYS A 65 13.52 9.54 -13.38
C LYS A 65 12.02 9.30 -13.53
N ASP A 66 11.60 8.03 -13.56
CA ASP A 66 10.19 7.65 -13.72
C ASP A 66 9.40 7.70 -12.40
N PHE A 67 10.04 8.04 -11.27
CA PHE A 67 9.41 8.06 -9.95
C PHE A 67 8.14 8.91 -9.88
N SER A 68 8.14 10.08 -10.52
CA SER A 68 6.97 10.96 -10.56
C SER A 68 5.81 10.32 -11.32
N SER A 69 6.08 9.81 -12.53
CA SER A 69 5.10 9.15 -13.39
C SER A 69 4.48 7.92 -12.71
N ILE A 70 5.30 7.13 -12.03
CA ILE A 70 4.83 5.96 -11.27
C ILE A 70 3.97 6.39 -10.09
N ASN A 71 4.34 7.43 -9.34
CA ASN A 71 3.51 7.93 -8.25
C ASN A 71 2.14 8.40 -8.75
N SER A 72 2.08 9.05 -9.92
CA SER A 72 0.82 9.44 -10.55
C SER A 72 -0.06 8.23 -10.89
N ALA A 73 0.50 7.16 -11.47
CA ALA A 73 -0.24 5.92 -11.73
C ALA A 73 -0.61 5.17 -10.43
N TYR A 74 0.22 5.28 -9.40
CA TYR A 74 0.03 4.58 -8.14
C TYR A 74 -1.21 5.09 -7.39
N VAL A 75 -1.42 6.40 -7.35
CA VAL A 75 -2.57 7.01 -6.64
C VAL A 75 -3.92 6.80 -7.34
N THR A 76 -3.93 6.53 -8.65
CA THR A 76 -5.20 6.18 -9.33
C THR A 76 -5.68 4.80 -8.92
N THR A 77 -4.75 3.90 -8.58
CA THR A 77 -5.00 2.52 -8.16
C THR A 77 -5.29 2.45 -6.66
N PHE A 78 -4.42 3.01 -5.82
CA PHE A 78 -4.57 3.00 -4.36
C PHE A 78 -5.26 4.28 -3.86
N LYS A 79 -6.59 4.22 -3.71
CA LYS A 79 -7.40 5.38 -3.28
C LYS A 79 -7.50 5.54 -1.76
N HIS A 80 -7.45 4.45 -1.01
CA HIS A 80 -7.64 4.44 0.46
C HIS A 80 -6.67 3.46 1.12
N CYS A 81 -6.18 3.78 2.32
CA CYS A 81 -5.30 2.91 3.13
C CYS A 81 -4.06 2.42 2.36
N LEU A 82 -3.22 3.36 1.92
CA LEU A 82 -2.00 3.07 1.17
C LEU A 82 -1.12 2.05 1.93
N PRO A 83 -0.56 1.03 1.26
CA PRO A 83 0.33 0.08 1.91
C PRO A 83 1.66 0.74 2.31
N ALA A 84 2.42 0.05 3.16
CA ALA A 84 3.84 0.36 3.32
C ALA A 84 4.56 0.12 1.98
N ARG A 85 5.61 0.91 1.71
CA ARG A 85 6.25 0.89 0.39
C ARG A 85 7.76 0.93 0.49
N VAL A 86 8.39 0.08 -0.31
CA VAL A 86 9.80 0.16 -0.65
C VAL A 86 9.89 0.50 -2.14
N CYS A 87 10.77 1.42 -2.52
CA CYS A 87 10.93 1.85 -3.90
C CYS A 87 12.41 2.01 -4.20
N VAL A 88 12.94 1.20 -5.12
CA VAL A 88 14.37 1.15 -5.42
C VAL A 88 14.61 1.14 -6.93
N GLU A 89 15.67 1.82 -7.36
CA GLU A 89 16.22 1.63 -8.70
C GLU A 89 17.08 0.36 -8.70
N THR A 90 16.92 -0.50 -9.69
CA THR A 90 17.71 -1.72 -9.82
C THR A 90 17.85 -2.14 -11.28
N VAL A 91 18.76 -3.09 -11.53
CA VAL A 91 18.91 -3.71 -12.85
C VAL A 91 17.74 -4.67 -13.07
N LEU A 92 16.93 -4.37 -14.09
CA LEU A 92 15.81 -5.20 -14.53
C LEU A 92 16.13 -5.82 -15.91
N PRO A 93 15.44 -6.92 -16.31
CA PRO A 93 15.54 -7.47 -17.65
C PRO A 93 15.33 -6.41 -18.74
N GLU A 94 15.92 -6.61 -19.92
CA GLU A 94 16.06 -5.55 -20.94
C GLU A 94 14.73 -4.85 -21.30
N GLU A 95 13.66 -5.62 -21.45
CA GLU A 95 12.33 -5.13 -21.82
C GLU A 95 11.47 -4.68 -20.61
N VAL A 96 11.96 -4.87 -19.37
CA VAL A 96 11.20 -4.57 -18.15
C VAL A 96 11.64 -3.23 -17.58
N LEU A 97 10.73 -2.25 -17.57
CA LEU A 97 10.99 -0.91 -17.03
C LEU A 97 10.61 -0.79 -15.54
N PHE A 98 9.68 -1.62 -15.09
CA PHE A 98 9.09 -1.57 -13.76
C PHE A 98 8.62 -2.97 -13.33
N SER A 99 8.82 -3.30 -12.06
CA SER A 99 8.30 -4.52 -11.45
C SER A 99 7.76 -4.22 -10.06
N ILE A 100 6.75 -4.97 -9.63
CA ILE A 100 6.10 -4.82 -8.34
C ILE A 100 5.94 -6.17 -7.65
N ASP A 101 6.30 -6.21 -6.37
CA ASP A 101 5.99 -7.32 -5.47
C ASP A 101 5.07 -6.82 -4.35
N CYS A 102 4.11 -7.65 -3.95
CA CYS A 102 3.05 -7.28 -3.03
C CYS A 102 2.88 -8.36 -1.96
N LEU A 103 2.94 -7.94 -0.70
CA LEU A 103 2.49 -8.76 0.41
C LEU A 103 1.02 -8.45 0.71
N ILE A 104 0.19 -9.48 0.65
CA ILE A 104 -1.26 -9.40 0.81
C ILE A 104 -1.65 -10.17 2.06
N ARG A 105 -2.54 -9.57 2.87
CA ARG A 105 -3.16 -10.26 3.98
C ARG A 105 -4.57 -10.68 3.59
N GLN A 106 -4.77 -11.99 3.38
CA GLN A 106 -6.12 -12.52 3.27
C GLN A 106 -6.86 -12.34 4.60
N SER A 107 -7.99 -11.64 4.56
CA SER A 107 -8.85 -11.47 5.73
C SER A 107 -9.87 -12.60 5.80
N ASP A 108 -9.41 -13.76 6.27
CA ASP A 108 -10.33 -14.84 6.61
C ASP A 108 -10.98 -14.55 7.98
N ILE A 109 -12.30 -14.70 8.03
CA ILE A 109 -13.14 -14.84 9.24
C ILE A 109 -13.62 -13.52 9.89
N LYS A 110 -14.95 -13.33 9.88
CA LYS A 110 -15.64 -12.61 10.97
C LYS A 110 -15.69 -13.61 12.13
N ILE A 111 -14.90 -13.42 13.18
CA ILE A 111 -15.16 -14.09 14.46
C ILE A 111 -16.22 -13.25 15.14
N ASP A 112 -17.33 -13.88 15.53
CA ASP A 112 -18.48 -13.26 16.21
C ASP A 112 -18.09 -12.56 17.54
N ASP A 113 -16.88 -12.83 18.05
CA ASP A 113 -16.36 -12.37 19.35
C ASP A 113 -15.35 -11.20 19.28
N GLY A 114 -15.35 -10.39 18.22
CA GLY A 114 -14.71 -9.06 18.28
C GLY A 114 -13.16 -9.01 18.25
N LEU A 115 -12.47 -10.12 17.97
CA LEU A 115 -11.02 -10.11 17.67
C LEU A 115 -10.75 -9.66 16.22
N PHE A 116 -11.16 -8.44 15.90
CA PHE A 116 -10.64 -7.71 14.75
C PHE A 116 -9.41 -6.93 15.22
N HIS A 117 -8.23 -7.21 14.67
CA HIS A 117 -7.15 -6.23 14.71
C HIS A 117 -7.31 -5.33 13.48
N PRO A 118 -7.90 -4.12 13.61
CA PRO A 118 -7.93 -3.17 12.50
C PRO A 118 -6.52 -2.96 11.95
N LYS A 119 -6.40 -2.65 10.65
CA LYS A 119 -5.13 -2.15 10.13
C LYS A 119 -4.84 -0.85 10.88
N GLU A 120 -3.92 -0.90 11.83
CA GLU A 120 -3.42 0.30 12.47
C GLU A 120 -2.42 0.92 11.50
N ILE A 121 -2.85 2.00 10.87
CA ILE A 121 -2.02 2.78 9.96
C ILE A 121 -1.51 3.97 10.77
N PRO A 122 -0.29 3.92 11.32
CA PRO A 122 0.34 5.12 11.84
C PRO A 122 0.52 6.10 10.67
N HIS A 123 -0.30 7.15 10.65
CA HIS A 123 -0.22 8.18 9.63
C HIS A 123 0.57 9.37 10.18
N VAL A 124 1.84 9.48 9.78
CA VAL A 124 2.65 10.68 10.05
C VAL A 124 2.34 11.70 8.96
N GLN A 125 1.36 12.59 9.22
CA GLN A 125 0.83 13.55 8.24
C GLN A 125 1.69 14.80 8.02
N ASN A 126 2.69 15.05 8.87
CA ASN A 126 3.46 16.29 8.84
C ASN A 126 4.93 16.06 9.20
N ILE A 127 5.80 17.00 8.76
CA ILE A 127 7.23 17.04 9.07
C ILE A 127 7.45 16.71 10.54
N SER A 128 8.10 15.58 10.80
CA SER A 128 8.37 15.12 12.16
C SER A 128 9.82 15.36 12.50
N HIS A 129 10.11 15.74 13.75
CA HIS A 129 11.49 15.92 14.21
C HIS A 129 12.25 14.58 14.39
N TRP A 130 11.55 13.45 14.29
CA TRP A 130 12.07 12.14 14.71
C TRP A 130 12.27 11.15 13.56
N ALA A 131 11.45 11.20 12.50
CA ALA A 131 11.58 10.38 11.29
C ALA A 131 11.32 11.19 9.99
N PRO A 132 11.95 10.81 8.87
CA PRO A 132 11.71 11.45 7.57
C PRO A 132 10.24 11.35 7.15
N ALA A 133 9.74 12.38 6.50
CA ALA A 133 8.40 12.37 5.92
C ALA A 133 8.33 11.46 4.67
N SER A 134 7.15 10.92 4.37
CA SER A 134 6.94 10.16 3.14
C SER A 134 7.17 11.04 1.90
N ILE A 135 8.13 10.68 1.04
CA ILE A 135 8.41 11.38 -0.23
C ILE A 135 7.34 11.09 -1.31
N GLY A 136 6.50 10.08 -1.10
CA GLY A 136 5.45 9.74 -2.05
C GLY A 136 4.24 9.09 -1.38
N PRO A 137 3.27 8.60 -2.18
CA PRO A 137 2.01 8.07 -1.68
C PRO A 137 2.20 6.69 -1.05
N TYR A 138 2.52 6.64 0.25
CA TYR A 138 2.61 5.41 1.03
C TYR A 138 2.47 5.66 2.53
N SER A 139 2.17 4.60 3.29
CA SER A 139 2.16 4.64 4.75
C SER A 139 3.55 4.34 5.31
N GLN A 140 4.02 5.13 6.28
CA GLN A 140 5.35 4.94 6.89
C GLN A 140 5.52 3.54 7.50
N SER A 141 4.43 2.95 7.99
CA SER A 141 4.32 1.55 8.39
C SER A 141 2.87 1.10 8.36
N ILE A 142 2.64 -0.21 8.30
CA ILE A 142 1.33 -0.85 8.51
C ILE A 142 1.46 -1.85 9.64
N LYS A 143 0.57 -1.81 10.64
CA LYS A 143 0.50 -2.84 11.68
C LYS A 143 -0.73 -3.71 11.51
N VAL A 144 -0.53 -5.02 11.65
CA VAL A 144 -1.53 -6.07 11.54
C VAL A 144 -1.38 -7.00 12.75
N GLY A 145 -2.31 -6.93 13.69
CA GLY A 145 -2.15 -7.62 14.98
C GLY A 145 -0.81 -7.21 15.60
N GLU A 146 0.03 -8.19 15.90
CA GLU A 146 1.35 -7.99 16.52
C GLU A 146 2.49 -7.79 15.49
N VAL A 147 2.20 -7.89 14.19
CA VAL A 147 3.22 -7.78 13.14
C VAL A 147 3.21 -6.38 12.53
N MET A 148 4.39 -5.79 12.40
CA MET A 148 4.60 -4.45 11.84
C MET A 148 5.36 -4.53 10.52
N TYR A 149 4.94 -3.72 9.55
CA TYR A 149 5.50 -3.65 8.19
C TYR A 149 5.95 -2.21 7.92
N PRO A 150 7.17 -1.82 8.32
CA PRO A 150 7.70 -0.49 8.02
C PRO A 150 7.99 -0.34 6.52
N ALA A 151 7.84 0.89 6.02
CA ALA A 151 8.30 1.26 4.68
C ALA A 151 9.83 1.27 4.58
N GLY A 152 10.37 1.39 3.36
CA GLY A 152 11.81 1.50 3.14
C GLY A 152 12.40 2.75 3.80
N GLN A 153 13.55 2.60 4.47
CA GLN A 153 14.20 3.68 5.21
C GLN A 153 15.47 4.14 4.51
N ILE A 154 15.54 5.44 4.21
CA ILE A 154 16.69 6.12 3.62
C ILE A 154 17.28 7.06 4.68
N ALA A 155 18.58 7.33 4.59
CA ALA A 155 19.33 8.18 5.50
C ALA A 155 19.07 9.68 5.28
N LEU A 156 17.80 10.08 5.28
CA LEU A 156 17.38 11.47 5.13
C LEU A 156 17.36 12.18 6.47
N ILE A 157 17.93 13.37 6.54
CA ILE A 157 17.83 14.22 7.73
C ILE A 157 16.38 14.74 7.84
N PRO A 158 15.60 14.39 8.88
CA PRO A 158 14.16 14.68 8.93
C PRO A 158 13.78 16.15 8.76
N SER A 159 14.61 17.06 9.27
CA SER A 159 14.37 18.51 9.20
C SER A 159 14.62 19.12 7.81
N THR A 160 15.43 18.47 6.97
CA THR A 160 15.83 19.02 5.66
C THR A 160 15.41 18.15 4.49
N MET A 161 15.03 16.89 4.75
CA MET A 161 14.76 15.86 3.75
C MET A 161 15.92 15.63 2.76
N LYS A 162 17.14 16.05 3.12
CA LYS A 162 18.37 15.79 2.36
C LYS A 162 19.03 14.51 2.85
N LEU A 163 19.68 13.80 1.94
CA LEU A 163 20.54 12.68 2.30
C LEU A 163 21.65 13.16 3.24
N VAL A 164 21.91 12.39 4.30
CA VAL A 164 23.01 12.67 5.22
C VAL A 164 24.32 12.72 4.46
N SER A 165 25.16 13.71 4.77
CA SER A 165 26.48 13.80 4.17
C SER A 165 27.38 12.67 4.68
N GLY A 166 28.29 12.20 3.83
CA GLY A 166 29.27 11.19 4.17
C GLY A 166 29.27 10.04 3.18
N ARG A 167 29.58 8.84 3.67
CA ARG A 167 29.62 7.60 2.90
C ARG A 167 28.69 6.59 3.57
N ILE A 168 28.76 5.33 3.15
CA ILE A 168 27.95 4.25 3.72
C ILE A 168 28.03 4.16 5.26
N GLN A 169 29.14 4.58 5.87
CA GLN A 169 29.32 4.61 7.32
C GLN A 169 28.39 5.58 8.05
N THR A 170 27.87 6.62 7.38
CA THR A 170 26.87 7.54 7.95
C THR A 170 25.46 7.19 7.52
N GLU A 171 25.28 6.74 6.28
CA GLU A 171 23.96 6.39 5.75
C GLU A 171 23.36 5.15 6.43
N ALA A 172 24.11 4.05 6.50
CA ALA A 172 23.62 2.79 7.05
C ALA A 172 23.10 2.91 8.51
N PRO A 173 23.86 3.48 9.47
CA PRO A 173 23.35 3.62 10.83
C PRO A 173 22.16 4.59 10.91
N MET A 174 22.10 5.62 10.06
CA MET A 174 20.96 6.54 10.04
C MET A 174 19.69 5.84 9.54
N SER A 175 19.75 5.08 8.44
CA SER A 175 18.61 4.29 7.95
C SER A 175 18.12 3.26 8.98
N LEU A 176 19.04 2.58 9.68
CA LEU A 176 18.69 1.67 10.78
C LEU A 176 18.05 2.42 11.95
N SER A 177 18.54 3.61 12.28
CA SER A 177 17.96 4.44 13.35
C SER A 177 16.53 4.88 13.01
N HIS A 178 16.22 5.19 11.75
CA HIS A 178 14.87 5.52 11.31
C HIS A 178 13.94 4.32 11.47
N THR A 179 14.42 3.13 11.09
CA THR A 179 13.68 1.87 11.27
C THR A 179 13.33 1.66 12.74
N LEU A 180 14.31 1.77 13.63
CA LEU A 180 14.10 1.59 15.07
C LEU A 180 13.06 2.57 15.62
N LYS A 181 13.17 3.86 15.29
CA LYS A 181 12.24 4.89 15.77
C LYS A 181 10.80 4.63 15.33
N ILE A 182 10.60 4.16 14.10
CA ILE A 182 9.26 3.81 13.59
C ILE A 182 8.68 2.64 14.38
N LEU A 183 9.49 1.63 14.68
CA LEU A 183 9.07 0.47 15.47
C LEU A 183 8.75 0.86 16.93
N GLU A 184 9.56 1.72 17.55
CA GLU A 184 9.34 2.20 18.92
C GLU A 184 8.05 3.02 19.06
N VAL A 185 7.71 3.82 18.04
CA VAL A 185 6.46 4.59 18.00
C VAL A 185 5.24 3.68 17.88
N LEU A 186 5.36 2.57 17.15
CA LEU A 186 4.29 1.61 16.96
C LEU A 186 4.02 0.74 18.19
N HIS A 187 5.09 0.31 18.85
CA HIS A 187 4.99 -0.53 20.03
C HIS A 187 6.22 -0.32 20.93
N ARG A 188 5.98 0.12 22.17
CA ARG A 188 7.05 0.37 23.15
C ARG A 188 7.81 -0.91 23.45
N GLY A 189 9.13 -0.81 23.55
CA GLY A 189 10.00 -1.95 23.81
C GLY A 189 10.34 -2.79 22.58
N THR A 190 9.84 -2.42 21.40
CA THR A 190 10.29 -3.03 20.13
C THR A 190 11.71 -2.57 19.82
N GLY A 191 12.51 -3.48 19.27
CA GLY A 191 13.91 -3.24 18.91
C GLY A 191 14.31 -4.09 17.71
N LEU A 192 15.52 -3.87 17.18
CA LEU A 192 16.00 -4.55 15.96
C LEU A 192 16.00 -6.09 16.08
N HIS A 193 16.15 -6.64 17.28
CA HIS A 193 16.10 -8.08 17.53
C HIS A 193 14.71 -8.71 17.31
N HIS A 194 13.66 -7.90 17.20
CA HIS A 194 12.30 -8.36 16.85
C HIS A 194 12.07 -8.41 15.33
N ILE A 195 13.04 -8.01 14.51
CA ILE A 195 12.91 -8.04 13.05
C ILE A 195 12.93 -9.49 12.56
N LEU A 196 11.82 -9.93 11.95
CA LEU A 196 11.70 -11.26 11.36
C LEU A 196 12.34 -11.37 9.98
N MET A 197 12.29 -10.29 9.19
CA MET A 197 12.76 -10.24 7.81
C MET A 197 13.22 -8.81 7.49
N ALA A 198 14.34 -8.69 6.78
CA ALA A 198 14.84 -7.43 6.26
C ALA A 198 15.24 -7.59 4.79
N HIS A 199 14.86 -6.60 3.98
CA HIS A 199 15.34 -6.45 2.61
C HIS A 199 16.31 -5.27 2.60
N CYS A 200 17.56 -5.52 2.22
CA CYS A 200 18.65 -4.54 2.20
C CYS A 200 19.18 -4.36 0.78
#